data_AF-A0A936VSV6-F1
#
_entry.id   AF-A0A936VSV6-F1
#
_cell.length_a   1.000
_cell.length_b   1.000
_cell.length_c   1.000
_cell.angle_alpha   90.00
_cell.angle_beta   90.00
_cell.angle_gamma   90.00
#
_symmetry.space_group_name_H-M   'P 1'
#
loop_
_entity.id
_entity.type
_entity.pdbx_description
1 polymer ?
#
loop_
_entity_poly.entity_id
_entity_poly.type
_entity_poly.pdbx_seq_one_letter_code
_entity_poly.pdbx_strand_id
1 'polypeptide(L)'
;MSARGFFAVGLDNPKTAINIGGVLRASDCYGASLVAVSGSRAVRSSTDTSKAYRRIPVLRVGDLRDVIPFDCVPIAIELVPESRSLVDFTHPERAFYVFGAEDNTLGHRVLSWCVHKVMVPTRTCMNLASCVNVVLYDRLSKKPTWTREAATIYVRVELWPCGIKEKARLIGEMTVGNIGGTDEIGDYEVEASDNRGTGFTRVIVGHDRKQSIWALLKRALEVKP
;
A
#
# COMPACT_ATOMS: atom_id res chain seq x y z
N MET A 1 -7.18 4.34 14.60
CA MET A 1 -8.27 4.37 13.59
C MET A 1 -7.89 3.41 12.48
N SER A 2 -8.79 2.52 12.07
CA SER A 2 -8.55 1.54 11.02
C SER A 2 -8.28 2.25 9.69
N ALA A 3 -7.29 1.80 8.93
CA ALA A 3 -7.10 2.25 7.55
C ALA A 3 -8.41 2.05 6.77
N ARG A 4 -8.80 3.02 5.93
CA ARG A 4 -9.95 2.88 5.03
C ARG A 4 -9.66 1.80 3.97
N GLY A 5 -10.71 1.15 3.48
CA GLY A 5 -10.62 0.07 2.50
C GLY A 5 -10.43 -1.33 3.07
N PHE A 6 -10.37 -2.32 2.17
CA PHE A 6 -10.12 -3.72 2.49
C PHE A 6 -9.44 -4.42 1.31
N PHE A 7 -8.93 -5.63 1.52
CA PHE A 7 -8.51 -6.46 0.41
C PHE A 7 -8.74 -7.92 0.72
N ALA A 8 -8.86 -8.70 -0.34
CA ALA A 8 -9.13 -10.13 -0.28
C ALA A 8 -8.22 -10.88 -1.25
N VAL A 9 -7.98 -12.15 -0.96
CA VAL A 9 -7.09 -13.02 -1.74
C VAL A 9 -7.91 -14.16 -2.32
N GLY A 10 -7.81 -14.39 -3.63
CA GLY A 10 -8.40 -15.50 -4.35
C GLY A 10 -7.31 -16.46 -4.86
N LEU A 11 -7.44 -17.74 -4.55
CA LEU A 11 -6.56 -18.80 -5.04
C LEU A 11 -7.30 -19.64 -6.07
N ASP A 12 -6.85 -19.61 -7.31
CA ASP A 12 -7.45 -20.40 -8.38
C ASP A 12 -6.84 -21.79 -8.45
N ASN A 13 -7.61 -22.79 -8.00
CA ASN A 13 -7.26 -24.20 -8.00
C ASN A 13 -5.81 -24.52 -7.51
N PRO A 14 -5.41 -24.05 -6.31
CA PRO A 14 -4.07 -24.29 -5.80
C PRO A 14 -3.78 -25.79 -5.69
N LYS A 15 -2.54 -26.19 -5.99
CA LYS A 15 -2.15 -27.61 -6.09
C LYS A 15 -2.03 -28.27 -4.72
N THR A 16 -1.48 -27.55 -3.74
CA THR A 16 -1.10 -28.14 -2.44
C THR A 16 -1.73 -27.41 -1.25
N ALA A 17 -2.15 -28.18 -0.25
CA ALA A 17 -2.62 -27.63 1.03
C ALA A 17 -1.52 -26.83 1.75
N ILE A 18 -0.25 -27.20 1.53
CA ILE A 18 0.94 -26.52 2.06
C ILE A 18 0.96 -25.06 1.62
N ASN A 19 0.75 -24.79 0.32
CA ASN A 19 0.71 -23.42 -0.19
C ASN A 19 -0.54 -22.68 0.27
N ILE A 20 -1.71 -23.33 0.37
CA ILE A 20 -2.91 -22.71 0.96
C ILE A 20 -2.61 -22.26 2.40
N GLY A 21 -1.99 -23.10 3.22
CA GLY A 21 -1.62 -22.73 4.60
C GLY A 21 -0.60 -21.58 4.66
N GLY A 22 0.38 -21.57 3.76
CA GLY A 22 1.34 -20.46 3.64
C GLY A 22 0.66 -19.14 3.25
N VAL A 23 -0.31 -19.20 2.33
CA VAL A 23 -1.13 -18.04 1.93
C VAL A 23 -2.01 -17.56 3.08
N LEU A 24 -2.63 -18.46 3.84
CA LEU A 24 -3.44 -18.10 5.02
C LEU A 24 -2.59 -17.38 6.06
N ARG A 25 -1.38 -17.88 6.33
CA ARG A 25 -0.42 -17.22 7.23
C ARG A 25 -0.04 -15.83 6.71
N ALA A 26 0.30 -15.69 5.43
CA ALA A 26 0.62 -14.39 4.83
C ALA A 26 -0.57 -13.41 4.93
N SER A 27 -1.77 -13.89 4.61
CA SER A 27 -3.01 -13.13 4.67
C SER A 27 -3.26 -12.57 6.07
N ASP A 28 -2.97 -13.35 7.11
CA ASP A 28 -3.06 -12.93 8.52
C ASP A 28 -2.01 -11.89 8.87
N CYS A 29 -0.76 -12.10 8.47
CA CYS A 29 0.33 -11.15 8.71
C CYS A 29 0.05 -9.76 8.14
N TYR A 30 -0.61 -9.67 6.98
CA TYR A 30 -0.85 -8.40 6.29
C TYR A 30 -2.29 -7.87 6.43
N GLY A 31 -3.16 -8.57 7.16
CA GLY A 31 -4.52 -8.12 7.47
C GLY A 31 -5.50 -8.22 6.29
N ALA A 32 -5.46 -9.31 5.53
CA ALA A 32 -6.47 -9.60 4.52
C ALA A 32 -7.83 -9.83 5.18
N SER A 33 -8.89 -9.33 4.56
CA SER A 33 -10.25 -9.40 5.11
C SER A 33 -10.98 -10.71 4.75
N LEU A 34 -10.49 -11.42 3.72
CA LEU A 34 -11.10 -12.63 3.19
C LEU A 34 -10.08 -13.42 2.36
N VAL A 35 -10.15 -14.75 2.44
CA VAL A 35 -9.46 -15.65 1.50
C VAL A 35 -10.50 -16.54 0.81
N ALA A 36 -10.52 -16.55 -0.51
CA ALA A 36 -11.34 -17.44 -1.33
C ALA A 36 -10.45 -18.46 -2.02
N VAL A 37 -10.87 -19.72 -2.04
CA VAL A 37 -10.12 -20.83 -2.65
C VAL A 37 -11.07 -21.59 -3.57
N SER A 38 -10.74 -21.66 -4.86
CA SER A 38 -11.44 -22.56 -5.79
C SER A 38 -10.82 -23.96 -5.78
N GLY A 39 -11.58 -24.95 -6.24
CA GLY A 39 -11.13 -26.34 -6.34
C GLY A 39 -11.27 -27.16 -5.06
N SER A 40 -10.70 -28.37 -5.09
CA SER A 40 -11.02 -29.43 -4.13
C SER A 40 -10.04 -29.58 -2.96
N ARG A 41 -8.91 -28.85 -2.97
CA ARG A 41 -7.84 -29.04 -1.98
C ARG A 41 -8.25 -28.67 -0.56
N ALA A 42 -7.61 -29.33 0.41
CA ALA A 42 -7.82 -29.09 1.83
C ALA A 42 -7.31 -27.69 2.21
N VAL A 43 -8.15 -26.93 2.89
CA VAL A 43 -7.80 -25.58 3.40
C VAL A 43 -6.90 -25.66 4.63
N ARG A 44 -7.03 -26.73 5.43
CA ARG A 44 -6.21 -26.92 6.63
C ARG A 44 -4.85 -27.47 6.25
N SER A 45 -3.81 -26.86 6.80
CA SER A 45 -2.42 -27.27 6.63
C SER A 45 -1.59 -26.91 7.86
N SER A 46 -0.54 -27.67 8.13
CA SER A 46 0.43 -27.39 9.19
C SER A 46 1.21 -26.09 8.97
N THR A 47 1.30 -25.61 7.73
CA THR A 47 1.94 -24.34 7.38
C THR A 47 1.16 -23.11 7.84
N ASP A 48 -0.15 -23.24 8.10
CA ASP A 48 -0.92 -22.23 8.83
C ASP A 48 -0.78 -22.43 10.35
N THR A 49 0.43 -22.24 10.85
CA THR A 49 0.79 -22.43 12.27
C THR A 49 -0.02 -21.51 13.20
N SER A 50 -0.40 -20.35 12.70
CA SER A 50 -1.23 -19.35 13.39
C SER A 50 -2.72 -19.68 13.43
N LYS A 51 -3.16 -20.70 12.67
CA LYS A 51 -4.59 -21.03 12.47
C LYS A 51 -5.37 -19.81 12.00
N ALA A 52 -4.83 -19.10 11.02
CA ALA A 52 -5.40 -17.90 10.41
C ALA A 52 -6.84 -18.10 9.94
N TYR A 53 -7.23 -19.31 9.52
CA TYR A 53 -8.63 -19.63 9.18
C TYR A 53 -9.64 -19.36 10.32
N ARG A 54 -9.19 -19.20 11.57
CA ARG A 54 -10.04 -18.84 12.72
C ARG A 54 -10.29 -17.34 12.84
N ARG A 55 -9.49 -16.51 12.18
CA ARG A 55 -9.55 -15.04 12.24
C ARG A 55 -9.95 -14.43 10.90
N ILE A 56 -9.55 -15.06 9.79
CA ILE A 56 -9.90 -14.64 8.44
C ILE A 56 -10.95 -15.61 7.90
N PRO A 57 -12.11 -15.12 7.44
CA PRO A 57 -13.06 -15.95 6.71
C PRO A 57 -12.39 -16.62 5.50
N VAL A 58 -12.55 -17.94 5.38
CA VAL A 58 -12.06 -18.70 4.24
C VAL A 58 -13.23 -19.31 3.48
N LEU A 59 -13.45 -18.88 2.24
CA LEU A 59 -14.52 -19.39 1.39
C LEU A 59 -13.97 -20.45 0.43
N ARG A 60 -14.70 -21.56 0.29
CA ARG A 60 -14.48 -22.53 -0.77
C ARG A 60 -15.54 -22.33 -1.84
N VAL A 61 -15.10 -22.14 -3.08
CA VAL A 61 -15.98 -21.73 -4.17
C VAL A 61 -15.75 -22.57 -5.43
N GLY A 62 -16.76 -22.61 -6.30
CA GLY A 62 -16.60 -23.16 -7.65
C GLY A 62 -15.79 -22.21 -8.53
N ASP A 63 -16.19 -20.94 -8.55
CA ASP A 63 -15.50 -19.86 -9.26
C ASP A 63 -15.19 -18.68 -8.31
N LEU A 64 -14.00 -18.10 -8.44
CA LEU A 64 -13.60 -16.92 -7.68
C LEU A 64 -14.40 -15.68 -8.07
N ARG A 65 -14.94 -15.64 -9.30
CA ARG A 65 -15.74 -14.51 -9.79
C ARG A 65 -17.00 -14.27 -8.95
N ASP A 66 -17.56 -15.33 -8.39
CA ASP A 66 -18.82 -15.29 -7.65
C ASP A 66 -18.69 -14.67 -6.25
N VAL A 67 -17.45 -14.50 -5.78
CA VAL A 67 -17.15 -14.00 -4.43
C VAL A 67 -16.34 -12.71 -4.43
N ILE A 68 -16.27 -12.02 -5.57
CA ILE A 68 -15.70 -10.67 -5.64
C ILE A 68 -16.61 -9.75 -4.80
N PRO A 69 -16.10 -9.13 -3.73
CA PRO A 69 -16.90 -8.21 -2.93
C PRO A 69 -17.36 -7.00 -3.75
N PHE A 70 -18.47 -6.39 -3.34
CA PHE A 70 -19.03 -5.23 -4.03
C PHE A 70 -17.99 -4.12 -4.21
N ASP A 71 -17.88 -3.62 -5.45
CA ASP A 71 -17.02 -2.49 -5.83
C ASP A 71 -15.54 -2.70 -5.47
N CYS A 72 -15.13 -3.97 -5.45
CA CYS A 72 -13.76 -4.41 -5.29
C CYS A 72 -13.10 -4.58 -6.66
N VAL A 73 -11.85 -4.14 -6.82
CA VAL A 73 -11.13 -4.24 -8.10
C VAL A 73 -10.43 -5.61 -8.19
N PRO A 74 -10.83 -6.50 -9.13
CA PRO A 74 -10.14 -7.77 -9.33
C PRO A 74 -8.81 -7.58 -10.07
N ILE A 75 -7.74 -8.17 -9.52
CA ILE A 75 -6.36 -8.02 -9.99
C ILE A 75 -5.75 -9.41 -10.14
N ALA A 76 -5.45 -9.81 -11.36
CA ALA A 76 -4.70 -11.04 -11.63
C ALA A 76 -3.21 -10.82 -11.35
N ILE A 77 -2.61 -11.66 -10.51
CA ILE A 77 -1.16 -11.70 -10.32
C ILE A 77 -0.60 -12.80 -11.23
N GLU A 78 -0.08 -12.40 -12.39
CA GLU A 78 0.38 -13.31 -13.43
C GLU A 78 1.43 -12.69 -14.37
N LEU A 79 2.33 -13.54 -14.87
CA LEU A 79 3.31 -13.19 -15.90
C LEU A 79 2.70 -13.38 -17.29
N VAL A 80 2.07 -12.33 -17.82
CA VAL A 80 1.51 -12.27 -19.18
C VAL A 80 2.00 -11.00 -19.88
N PRO A 81 2.05 -10.93 -21.23
CA PRO A 81 2.60 -9.77 -21.94
C PRO A 81 1.98 -8.42 -21.56
N GLU A 82 0.71 -8.42 -21.13
CA GLU A 82 -0.05 -7.23 -20.76
C GLU A 82 0.07 -6.85 -19.28
N SER A 83 0.84 -7.60 -18.47
CA SER A 83 0.91 -7.33 -17.04
C SER A 83 1.84 -6.16 -16.71
N ARG A 84 1.41 -5.34 -15.75
CA ARG A 84 2.18 -4.22 -15.22
C ARG A 84 3.12 -4.71 -14.12
N SER A 85 4.33 -4.16 -14.07
CA SER A 85 5.27 -4.44 -12.98
C SER A 85 4.66 -4.06 -11.62
N LEU A 86 4.78 -4.97 -10.63
CA LEU A 86 4.38 -4.73 -9.26
C LEU A 86 5.08 -3.48 -8.70
N VAL A 87 6.34 -3.21 -9.07
CA VAL A 87 7.13 -2.07 -8.58
C VAL A 87 6.39 -0.75 -8.79
N ASP A 88 5.84 -0.53 -9.98
CA ASP A 88 5.16 0.72 -10.36
C ASP A 88 3.63 0.63 -10.20
N PHE A 89 3.13 -0.47 -9.65
CA PHE A 89 1.70 -0.69 -9.48
C PHE A 89 1.17 0.08 -8.26
N THR A 90 0.08 0.83 -8.45
CA THR A 90 -0.67 1.48 -7.37
C THR A 90 -1.83 0.59 -6.97
N HIS A 91 -1.85 0.14 -5.73
CA HIS A 91 -2.89 -0.74 -5.25
C HIS A 91 -4.21 0.01 -4.99
N PRO A 92 -5.35 -0.46 -5.54
CA PRO A 92 -6.66 0.08 -5.21
C PRO A 92 -6.98 -0.06 -3.71
N GLU A 93 -7.76 0.87 -3.18
CA GLU A 93 -8.20 0.85 -1.78
C GLU A 93 -9.02 -0.41 -1.46
N ARG A 94 -9.81 -0.90 -2.42
CA ARG A 94 -10.53 -2.18 -2.38
C ARG A 94 -10.02 -3.10 -3.49
N ALA A 95 -9.32 -4.17 -3.12
CA ALA A 95 -8.67 -5.06 -4.08
C ALA A 95 -8.99 -6.54 -3.82
N PHE A 96 -9.23 -7.28 -4.90
CA PHE A 96 -9.33 -8.74 -4.89
C PHE A 96 -8.19 -9.32 -5.72
N TYR A 97 -7.14 -9.78 -5.04
CA TYR A 97 -5.95 -10.31 -5.69
C TYR A 97 -6.15 -11.79 -6.03
N VAL A 98 -6.00 -12.13 -7.30
CA VAL A 98 -6.22 -13.48 -7.81
C VAL A 98 -4.89 -14.09 -8.21
N PHE A 99 -4.59 -15.27 -7.66
CA PHE A 99 -3.36 -16.00 -7.90
C PHE A 99 -3.67 -17.35 -8.55
N GLY A 100 -2.87 -17.75 -9.54
CA GLY A 100 -2.95 -19.05 -10.20
C GLY A 100 -2.33 -20.19 -9.41
N ALA A 101 -2.49 -21.40 -9.94
CA ALA A 101 -1.86 -22.60 -9.40
C ALA A 101 -0.34 -22.61 -9.68
N GLU A 102 0.40 -23.37 -8.89
CA GLU A 102 1.87 -23.44 -8.96
C GLU A 102 2.40 -23.99 -10.30
N ASP A 103 1.58 -24.77 -11.00
CA ASP A 103 1.90 -25.44 -12.25
C ASP A 103 1.04 -24.99 -13.42
N ASN A 104 0.22 -23.94 -13.24
CA ASN A 104 -0.65 -23.46 -14.29
C ASN A 104 -0.83 -21.94 -14.25
N THR A 105 -0.71 -21.32 -15.42
CA THR A 105 -1.01 -19.91 -15.62
C THR A 105 -2.51 -19.66 -15.47
N LEU A 106 -2.88 -18.49 -14.95
CA LEU A 106 -4.26 -18.04 -14.99
C LEU A 106 -4.76 -18.01 -16.44
N GLY A 107 -5.75 -18.86 -16.73
CA GLY A 107 -6.35 -18.93 -18.06
C GLY A 107 -7.30 -17.75 -18.34
N HIS A 108 -7.79 -17.68 -19.59
CA HIS A 108 -8.78 -16.68 -20.01
C HIS A 108 -10.02 -16.63 -19.10
N ARG A 109 -10.41 -17.77 -18.51
CA ARG A 109 -11.53 -17.85 -17.53
C ARG A 109 -11.36 -16.89 -16.36
N VAL A 110 -10.14 -16.65 -15.90
CA VAL A 110 -9.85 -15.71 -14.81
C VAL A 110 -9.42 -14.35 -15.36
N LEU A 111 -8.52 -14.33 -16.34
CA LEU A 111 -7.94 -13.09 -16.87
C LEU A 111 -8.97 -12.15 -17.53
N SER A 112 -10.08 -12.68 -18.04
CA SER A 112 -11.10 -11.91 -18.78
C SER A 112 -11.91 -10.95 -17.91
N TRP A 113 -11.98 -11.16 -16.59
CA TRP A 113 -12.72 -10.29 -15.67
C TRP A 113 -11.82 -9.54 -14.68
N CYS A 114 -10.51 -9.81 -14.69
CA CYS A 114 -9.56 -9.01 -13.93
C CYS A 114 -9.31 -7.66 -14.61
N VAL A 115 -9.51 -6.58 -13.88
CA VAL A 115 -9.31 -5.21 -14.37
C VAL A 115 -7.82 -4.92 -14.58
N HIS A 116 -6.99 -5.48 -13.72
CA HIS A 116 -5.53 -5.34 -13.83
C HIS A 116 -4.86 -6.72 -13.87
N LYS A 117 -3.77 -6.78 -14.63
CA LYS A 117 -2.81 -7.89 -14.66
C LYS A 117 -1.50 -7.35 -14.12
N VAL A 118 -0.96 -7.96 -13.08
CA VAL A 118 0.24 -7.49 -12.39
C VAL A 118 1.23 -8.63 -12.29
N MET A 119 2.48 -8.36 -12.58
CA MET A 119 3.58 -9.33 -12.47
C MET A 119 4.60 -8.88 -11.45
N VAL A 120 5.29 -9.83 -10.81
CA VAL A 120 6.41 -9.52 -9.90
C VAL A 120 7.74 -9.72 -10.64
N PRO A 121 8.61 -8.70 -10.74
CA PRO A 121 9.83 -8.79 -11.56
C PRO A 121 10.90 -9.62 -10.87
N THR A 122 10.84 -10.93 -11.09
CA THR A 122 11.81 -11.90 -10.58
C THR A 122 12.52 -12.62 -11.74
N ARG A 123 13.69 -13.19 -11.46
CA ARG A 123 14.46 -13.95 -12.46
C ARG A 123 13.75 -15.24 -12.87
N THR A 124 13.01 -15.84 -11.96
CA THR A 124 12.25 -17.08 -12.14
C THR A 124 10.90 -16.96 -11.43
N CYS A 125 9.95 -17.85 -11.75
CA CYS A 125 8.65 -17.88 -11.09
C CYS A 125 8.81 -18.17 -9.60
N MET A 126 8.07 -17.44 -8.76
CA MET A 126 8.05 -17.66 -7.32
C MET A 126 7.08 -18.77 -6.95
N ASN A 127 7.34 -19.42 -5.81
CA ASN A 127 6.31 -20.20 -5.12
C ASN A 127 5.06 -19.34 -4.85
N LEU A 128 3.87 -19.94 -4.94
CA LEU A 128 2.58 -19.27 -4.73
C LEU A 128 2.51 -18.49 -3.40
N ALA A 129 2.83 -19.12 -2.28
CA ALA A 129 2.79 -18.47 -0.97
C ALA A 129 3.83 -17.33 -0.87
N SER A 130 5.01 -17.51 -1.46
CA SER A 130 6.03 -16.45 -1.53
C SER A 130 5.54 -15.26 -2.36
N CYS A 131 4.89 -15.51 -3.51
CA CYS A 131 4.32 -14.47 -4.36
C CYS A 131 3.25 -13.66 -3.60
N VAL A 132 2.36 -14.34 -2.88
CA VAL A 132 1.36 -13.68 -2.02
C VAL A 132 2.05 -12.79 -0.97
N ASN A 133 3.09 -13.28 -0.29
CA ASN A 133 3.82 -12.46 0.68
C ASN A 133 4.40 -11.18 0.05
N VAL A 134 5.01 -11.29 -1.14
CA VAL A 134 5.58 -10.13 -1.83
C VAL A 134 4.51 -9.11 -2.22
N VAL A 135 3.39 -9.55 -2.79
CA VAL A 135 2.29 -8.65 -3.19
C VAL A 135 1.64 -7.97 -1.98
N LEU A 136 1.42 -8.72 -0.89
CA LEU A 136 0.80 -8.17 0.31
C LEU A 136 1.75 -7.24 1.07
N TYR A 137 3.04 -7.56 1.09
CA TYR A 137 4.08 -6.66 1.60
C TYR A 137 4.16 -5.37 0.78
N ASP A 138 4.18 -5.46 -0.56
CA ASP A 138 4.20 -4.30 -1.46
C ASP A 138 2.97 -3.41 -1.26
N ARG A 139 1.78 -4.03 -1.08
CA ARG A 139 0.57 -3.29 -0.70
C ARG A 139 0.76 -2.54 0.60
N LEU A 140 1.31 -3.18 1.63
CA LEU A 140 1.52 -2.57 2.93
C LEU A 140 2.56 -1.45 2.87
N SER A 141 3.69 -1.65 2.18
CA SER A 141 4.79 -0.70 2.10
C SER A 141 4.43 0.55 1.29
N LYS A 142 3.55 0.41 0.29
CA LYS A 142 3.01 1.50 -0.51
C LYS A 142 1.77 2.16 0.07
N LYS A 143 1.20 1.62 1.15
CA LYS A 143 0.16 2.38 1.85
C LYS A 143 0.81 3.68 2.30
N PRO A 144 0.24 4.85 1.94
CA PRO A 144 0.66 6.07 2.59
C PRO A 144 0.49 5.81 4.08
N THR A 145 1.59 5.94 4.83
CA THR A 145 1.53 5.95 6.27
C THR A 145 0.62 7.11 6.60
N TRP A 146 -0.65 6.82 6.88
CA TRP A 146 -1.46 7.70 7.72
C TRP A 146 -0.96 7.54 9.16
N THR A 147 0.36 7.63 9.36
CA THR A 147 0.80 8.35 10.54
C THR A 147 0.11 9.69 10.38
N ARG A 148 -0.73 10.04 11.34
CA ARG A 148 -0.83 11.43 11.73
C ARG A 148 0.57 11.83 12.21
N GLU A 149 1.56 11.90 11.31
CA GLU A 149 2.56 12.91 11.47
C GLU A 149 1.72 14.18 11.45
N ALA A 150 1.80 14.95 12.53
CA ALA A 150 1.07 16.20 12.63
C ALA A 150 1.30 17.04 11.35
N ALA A 151 2.47 16.88 10.72
CA ALA A 151 2.90 17.42 9.43
C ALA A 151 1.90 17.16 8.28
N THR A 152 1.15 18.21 7.93
CA THR A 152 0.34 18.31 6.71
C THR A 152 1.20 18.63 5.48
N ILE A 153 2.37 19.23 5.67
CA ILE A 153 3.33 19.58 4.63
C ILE A 153 4.75 19.26 5.13
N TYR A 154 5.58 18.67 4.27
CA TYR A 154 7.01 18.46 4.49
C TYR A 154 7.82 19.17 3.40
N VAL A 155 8.75 20.03 3.79
CA VAL A 155 9.63 20.79 2.91
C VAL A 155 11.06 20.32 3.13
N ARG A 156 11.74 19.92 2.06
CA ARG A 156 13.14 19.49 2.07
C ARG A 156 14.00 20.50 1.33
N VAL A 157 15.08 20.97 1.96
CA VAL A 157 16.04 21.89 1.37
C VAL A 157 17.35 21.16 1.10
N GLU A 158 17.70 21.03 -0.18
CA GLU A 158 18.92 20.36 -0.61
C GLU A 158 19.92 21.34 -1.23
N LEU A 159 21.19 21.21 -0.89
CA LEU A 159 22.28 21.86 -1.60
C LEU A 159 22.80 20.92 -2.67
N TRP A 160 22.80 21.37 -3.92
CA TRP A 160 23.38 20.65 -5.05
C TRP A 160 24.69 21.34 -5.45
N PRO A 161 25.86 20.82 -5.02
CA PRO A 161 27.14 21.44 -5.37
C PRO A 161 27.29 21.51 -6.90
N CYS A 162 27.48 22.72 -7.43
CA CYS A 162 27.58 22.99 -8.86
C CYS A 162 26.35 22.53 -9.67
N GLY A 163 25.16 22.40 -9.06
CA GLY A 163 23.95 21.91 -9.73
C GLY A 163 23.92 20.40 -9.97
N ILE A 164 24.84 19.63 -9.39
CA ILE A 164 24.93 18.17 -9.57
C ILE A 164 24.00 17.48 -8.57
N LYS A 165 22.95 16.82 -9.08
CA LYS A 165 21.92 16.16 -8.27
C LYS A 165 22.45 14.98 -7.47
N GLU A 166 23.40 14.23 -8.02
CA GLU A 166 23.99 13.04 -7.40
C GLU A 166 24.84 13.40 -6.17
N LYS A 167 25.25 14.66 -6.07
CA LYS A 167 25.99 15.21 -4.92
C LYS A 167 25.09 16.00 -3.96
N ALA A 168 23.77 15.94 -4.16
CA ALA A 168 22.82 16.64 -3.31
C ALA A 168 22.99 16.22 -1.84
N ARG A 169 23.03 17.21 -0.96
CA ARG A 169 23.02 16.99 0.48
C ARG A 169 21.85 17.75 1.10
N LEU A 170 21.17 17.10 2.04
CA LEU A 170 20.15 17.74 2.86
C LEU A 170 20.81 18.80 3.74
N ILE A 171 20.31 20.04 3.64
CA ILE A 171 20.80 21.17 4.46
C ILE A 171 19.76 21.68 5.44
N GLY A 172 18.49 21.34 5.25
CA GLY A 172 17.44 21.60 6.22
C GLY A 172 16.12 20.98 5.82
N GLU A 173 15.22 20.92 6.78
CA GLU A 173 13.87 20.39 6.64
C GLU A 173 12.89 21.28 7.42
N MET A 174 11.64 21.27 6.97
CA MET A 174 10.55 21.95 7.67
C MET A 174 9.29 21.12 7.57
N THR A 175 8.63 20.91 8.70
CA THR A 175 7.31 20.32 8.80
C THR A 175 6.31 21.43 9.07
N VAL A 176 5.13 21.35 8.46
CA VAL A 176 3.99 22.21 8.78
C VAL A 176 2.81 21.30 9.09
N GLY A 177 2.52 21.13 10.36
CA GLY A 177 1.46 20.29 10.86
C GLY A 177 0.16 21.01 11.12
N ASN A 178 -0.97 20.39 10.81
CA ASN A 178 -2.29 20.96 11.12
C ASN A 178 -2.63 20.64 12.58
N ILE A 179 -2.86 21.69 13.37
CA ILE A 179 -3.18 21.60 14.79
C ILE A 179 -4.61 22.05 15.10
N GLY A 180 -5.38 22.54 14.11
CA GLY A 180 -6.73 23.03 14.32
C GLY A 180 -7.36 23.76 13.12
N GLY A 181 -8.59 24.22 13.31
CA GLY A 181 -9.34 25.05 12.35
C GLY A 181 -10.59 24.37 11.77
N THR A 182 -11.09 24.94 10.68
CA THR A 182 -12.26 24.50 9.89
C THR A 182 -11.83 23.99 8.51
N ASP A 183 -12.78 23.75 7.60
CA ASP A 183 -12.48 23.36 6.22
C ASP A 183 -11.87 24.50 5.40
N GLU A 184 -12.18 25.76 5.73
CA GLU A 184 -11.70 26.95 5.01
C GLU A 184 -10.48 27.59 5.67
N ILE A 185 -10.33 27.43 6.99
CA ILE A 185 -9.29 28.08 7.79
C ILE A 185 -8.51 27.01 8.57
N GLY A 186 -7.19 27.03 8.50
CA GLY A 186 -6.32 26.11 9.25
C GLY A 186 -5.38 26.81 10.22
N ASP A 187 -5.17 26.17 11.36
CA ASP A 187 -4.10 26.49 12.30
C ASP A 187 -3.00 25.45 12.13
N TYR A 188 -1.76 25.92 12.08
CA TYR A 188 -0.61 25.09 11.76
C TYR A 188 0.54 25.30 12.73
N GLU A 189 1.19 24.21 13.13
CA GLU A 189 2.48 24.22 13.81
C GLU A 189 3.59 23.97 12.79
N VAL A 190 4.62 24.79 12.81
CA VAL A 190 5.78 24.72 11.93
C VAL A 190 6.97 24.32 12.78
N GLU A 191 7.70 23.30 12.37
CA GLU A 191 9.01 22.98 12.93
C GLU A 191 10.01 22.98 11.79
N ALA A 192 11.07 23.77 11.90
CA ALA A 192 12.13 23.83 10.90
C ALA A 192 13.48 23.61 11.57
N SER A 193 14.35 22.88 10.89
CA SER A 193 15.72 22.60 11.35
C SER A 193 16.69 22.59 10.17
N ASP A 194 17.95 22.93 10.46
CA ASP A 194 19.06 22.83 9.53
C ASP A 194 20.05 21.74 9.96
N ASN A 195 20.98 21.41 9.06
CA ASN A 195 22.02 20.42 9.32
C ASN A 195 23.12 20.88 10.30
N ARG A 196 22.99 22.08 10.87
CA ARG A 196 23.87 22.64 11.90
C ARG A 196 23.22 22.64 13.28
N GLY A 197 22.02 22.08 13.41
CA GLY A 197 21.25 22.05 14.66
C GLY A 197 20.57 23.38 15.00
N THR A 198 20.50 24.32 14.05
CA THR A 198 19.71 25.55 14.17
C THR A 198 18.30 25.26 13.69
N GLY A 199 17.29 25.79 14.37
CA GLY A 199 15.91 25.57 14.00
C GLY A 199 14.97 26.55 14.67
N PHE A 200 13.69 26.47 14.33
CA PHE A 200 12.63 27.21 14.98
C PHE A 200 11.33 26.40 14.99
N THR A 201 10.51 26.64 16.00
CA THR A 201 9.13 26.17 16.06
C THR A 201 8.20 27.38 16.09
N ARG A 202 7.07 27.30 15.40
CA ARG A 202 6.11 28.40 15.32
C ARG A 202 4.69 27.92 15.10
N VAL A 203 3.72 28.64 15.64
CA VAL A 203 2.31 28.46 15.32
C VAL A 203 1.81 29.56 14.36
N ILE A 204 1.12 29.13 13.31
CA ILE A 204 0.37 29.96 12.35
C ILE A 204 -1.11 29.75 12.64
N VAL A 205 -1.80 30.81 13.08
CA VAL A 205 -3.25 30.75 13.34
C VAL A 205 -4.00 31.39 12.17
N GLY A 206 -5.14 30.83 11.79
CA GLY A 206 -6.09 31.43 10.89
C GLY A 206 -5.59 31.56 9.45
N HIS A 207 -4.96 30.53 8.89
CA HIS A 207 -4.55 30.54 7.48
C HIS A 207 -5.71 30.11 6.56
N ASP A 208 -6.06 30.97 5.61
CA ASP A 208 -7.05 30.68 4.58
C ASP A 208 -6.52 29.63 3.60
N ARG A 209 -7.15 28.45 3.60
CA ARG A 209 -6.75 27.30 2.79
C ARG A 209 -6.99 27.46 1.30
N LYS A 210 -7.73 28.50 0.87
CA LYS A 210 -7.89 28.84 -0.55
C LYS A 210 -6.65 29.52 -1.12
N GLN A 211 -5.76 30.03 -0.25
CA GLN A 211 -4.51 30.65 -0.68
C GLN A 211 -3.51 29.62 -1.20
N SER A 212 -2.55 30.08 -2.00
CA SER A 212 -1.46 29.24 -2.48
C SER A 212 -0.65 28.69 -1.30
N ILE A 213 -0.13 27.47 -1.45
CA ILE A 213 0.83 26.86 -0.52
C ILE A 213 2.01 27.80 -0.20
N TRP A 214 2.45 28.61 -1.18
CA TRP A 214 3.52 29.57 -0.98
C TRP A 214 3.16 30.70 -0.01
N ALA A 215 1.88 31.05 0.14
CA ALA A 215 1.44 32.01 1.14
C ALA A 215 1.58 31.45 2.55
N LEU A 216 1.24 30.17 2.75
CA LEU A 216 1.46 29.47 4.02
C LEU A 216 2.95 29.38 4.35
N LEU A 217 3.79 28.98 3.38
CA LEU A 217 5.24 28.87 3.58
C LEU A 217 5.90 30.23 3.83
N LYS A 218 5.44 31.31 3.20
CA LYS A 218 5.89 32.68 3.53
C LYS A 218 5.55 33.03 4.98
N ARG A 219 4.30 32.80 5.40
CA ARG A 219 3.89 33.01 6.80
C ARG A 219 4.68 32.15 7.79
N ALA A 220 5.07 30.94 7.40
CA ALA A 220 5.93 30.08 8.21
C ALA A 220 7.31 30.72 8.46
N LEU A 221 7.89 31.33 7.43
CA LEU A 221 9.24 31.90 7.43
C LEU A 221 9.33 33.39 7.84
N GLU A 222 8.20 34.09 8.00
CA GLU A 222 8.17 35.52 8.36
C GLU A 222 8.78 35.77 9.76
N VAL A 223 9.94 36.41 9.83
CA VAL A 223 10.51 36.86 11.12
C VAL A 223 9.75 38.11 11.56
N LYS A 224 9.06 38.08 12.71
CA LYS A 224 8.63 39.34 13.36
C LYS A 224 9.90 40.04 13.88
N PRO A 225 10.12 41.32 13.53
CA PRO A 225 11.26 42.09 14.04
C PRO A 225 11.24 42.23 15.55
#